data_AF-A0A2E2XD14-F1
#
_entry.id   AF-A0A2E2XD14-F1
#
_cell.length_a   1.000
_cell.length_b   1.000
_cell.length_c   1.000
_cell.angle_alpha   90.00
_cell.angle_beta   90.00
_cell.angle_gamma   90.00
#
_symmetry.space_group_name_H-M   'P 1'
#
loop_
_entity.id
_entity.type
_entity.pdbx_description
1 polymer ?
#
loop_
_entity_poly.entity_id
_entity_poly.type
_entity_poly.pdbx_seq_one_letter_code
_entity_poly.pdbx_strand_id
1 'polypeptide(L)'
;MQYDKFTELHELFPSGRYELNSFQLRDLLGHDGCKGIAVRVLHVGTVQLNSADVDERLKAENHPRLDGIKITCLDGEIIIDEPSHGH
;
A
#
# COMPACT_ATOMS: atom_id res chain seq x y z
N MET A 1 -3.40 -11.95 -13.33
CA MET A 1 -4.13 -10.84 -12.66
C MET A 1 -3.30 -9.58 -12.86
N GLN A 2 -3.89 -8.50 -13.38
CA GLN A 2 -3.17 -7.29 -13.79
C GLN A 2 -3.23 -6.23 -12.67
N TYR A 3 -2.12 -5.51 -12.45
CA TYR A 3 -2.05 -4.34 -11.57
C TYR A 3 -1.87 -3.11 -12.46
N ASP A 4 -2.66 -2.07 -12.21
CA ASP A 4 -2.55 -0.82 -12.94
C ASP A 4 -1.47 0.08 -12.33
N LYS A 5 -0.84 0.93 -13.14
CA LYS A 5 0.12 1.90 -12.61
C LYS A 5 -0.64 2.97 -11.83
N PHE A 6 -0.22 3.24 -10.60
CA PHE A 6 -0.75 4.35 -9.83
C PHE A 6 -0.21 5.67 -10.40
N THR A 7 -1.08 6.49 -10.99
CA THR A 7 -0.68 7.73 -11.67
C THR A 7 -0.90 8.98 -10.82
N GLU A 8 -2.05 9.12 -10.15
CA GLU A 8 -2.38 10.33 -9.41
C GLU A 8 -3.35 10.03 -8.26
N LEU A 9 -3.20 10.78 -7.15
CA LEU A 9 -4.10 10.73 -6.01
C LEU A 9 -5.31 11.63 -6.32
N HIS A 10 -6.50 11.04 -6.39
CA HIS A 10 -7.75 11.79 -6.58
C HIS A 10 -8.35 12.23 -5.25
N GLU A 11 -9.40 13.08 -5.27
CA GLU A 11 -10.16 13.47 -4.06
C GLU A 11 -10.85 12.29 -3.37
N LEU A 12 -11.17 11.25 -4.15
CA LEU A 12 -11.77 10.02 -3.66
C LEU A 12 -10.69 8.96 -3.46
N PHE A 13 -10.81 8.21 -2.36
CA PHE A 13 -9.90 7.10 -2.10
C PHE A 13 -10.01 6.06 -3.23
N PRO A 14 -8.89 5.61 -3.81
CA PRO A 14 -8.91 4.71 -4.96
C PRO A 14 -9.50 3.34 -4.60
N SER A 15 -10.02 2.65 -5.61
CA SER A 15 -10.53 1.29 -5.48
C SER A 15 -10.04 0.46 -6.66
N GLY A 16 -9.40 -0.66 -6.39
CA GLY A 16 -8.77 -1.49 -7.41
C GLY A 16 -7.40 -2.02 -7.02
N ARG A 17 -6.62 -2.45 -8.01
CA ARG A 17 -5.29 -3.03 -7.80
C ARG A 17 -4.24 -2.20 -8.50
N TYR A 18 -3.25 -1.76 -7.74
CA TYR A 18 -2.26 -0.81 -8.20
C TYR A 18 -0.84 -1.26 -7.91
N GLU A 19 0.08 -0.86 -8.78
CA GLU A 19 1.51 -0.91 -8.54
C GLU A 19 2.01 0.52 -8.31
N LEU A 20 2.72 0.72 -7.20
CA LEU A 20 3.15 2.03 -6.72
C LEU A 20 4.56 1.98 -6.11
N ASN A 21 5.09 3.15 -5.80
CA ASN A 21 6.33 3.31 -5.06
C ASN A 21 6.10 3.75 -3.60
N SER A 22 7.14 3.71 -2.77
CA SER A 22 7.06 4.01 -1.34
C SER A 22 6.54 5.42 -1.03
N PHE A 23 6.82 6.40 -1.89
CA PHE A 23 6.30 7.76 -1.71
C PHE A 23 4.80 7.81 -2.02
N GLN A 24 4.37 7.19 -3.11
CA GLN A 24 2.95 7.06 -3.44
C GLN A 24 2.18 6.29 -2.37
N LEU A 25 2.76 5.25 -1.78
CA LEU A 25 2.13 4.51 -0.67
C LEU A 25 1.91 5.41 0.53
N ARG A 26 2.93 6.22 0.85
CA ARG A 26 2.90 7.16 1.96
C ARG A 26 1.85 8.25 1.74
N ASP A 27 1.79 8.80 0.54
CA ASP A 27 0.75 9.77 0.16
C ASP A 27 -0.65 9.16 0.29
N LEU A 28 -0.82 7.89 -0.11
CA LEU A 28 -2.07 7.16 0.05
C LEU A 28 -2.47 6.96 1.51
N LEU A 29 -1.50 6.69 2.38
CA LEU A 29 -1.72 6.56 3.82
C LEU A 29 -2.21 7.86 4.45
N GLY A 30 -1.76 9.01 3.93
CA GLY A 30 -2.18 10.34 4.37
C GLY A 30 -3.50 10.83 3.75
N HIS A 31 -4.13 10.06 2.85
CA HIS A 31 -5.37 10.46 2.19
C HIS A 31 -6.56 10.40 3.17
N ASP A 32 -7.44 11.40 3.16
CA ASP A 32 -8.57 11.51 4.11
C ASP A 32 -9.52 10.30 4.10
N GLY A 33 -9.67 9.65 2.96
CA GLY A 33 -10.46 8.42 2.81
C GLY A 33 -9.75 7.12 3.23
N CYS A 34 -8.48 7.18 3.63
CA CYS A 34 -7.72 6.02 4.11
C CYS A 34 -8.13 5.68 5.54
N LYS A 35 -8.58 4.44 5.76
CA LYS A 35 -9.03 3.92 7.06
C LYS A 35 -7.99 3.04 7.72
N GLY A 36 -7.06 2.48 6.95
CA GLY A 36 -6.05 1.56 7.48
C GLY A 36 -5.22 0.89 6.40
N ILE A 37 -4.21 0.15 6.85
CA ILE A 37 -3.32 -0.60 5.99
C ILE A 37 -3.11 -2.01 6.56
N ALA A 38 -3.12 -2.99 5.67
CA ALA A 38 -2.88 -4.39 5.97
C ALA A 38 -1.90 -4.98 4.97
N VAL A 39 -1.36 -6.15 5.30
CA VAL A 39 -0.59 -6.98 4.36
C VAL A 39 -1.30 -8.32 4.20
N ARG A 40 -1.40 -8.79 2.95
CA ARG A 40 -1.87 -10.14 2.66
C ARG A 40 -0.71 -11.12 2.78
N VAL A 41 -0.81 -12.02 3.76
CA VAL A 41 0.15 -13.09 4.01
C VAL A 41 -0.44 -14.41 3.55
N LEU A 42 0.31 -15.13 2.71
CA LEU A 42 -0.13 -16.41 2.16
C LEU A 42 -0.47 -17.41 3.28
N HIS A 43 -1.59 -18.11 3.15
CA HIS A 43 -2.13 -19.08 4.13
C HIS A 43 -2.62 -18.50 5.48
N VAL A 44 -2.35 -17.24 5.77
CA VAL A 44 -2.79 -16.57 7.02
C VAL A 44 -3.99 -15.65 6.75
N GLY A 45 -4.02 -15.00 5.59
CA GLY A 45 -5.05 -14.01 5.25
C GLY A 45 -4.48 -12.59 5.29
N THR A 46 -5.21 -11.64 5.85
CA THR A 46 -4.78 -10.24 5.96
C THR A 46 -4.37 -9.91 7.40
N VAL A 47 -3.19 -9.34 7.57
CA VAL A 47 -2.69 -8.85 8.86
C VAL A 47 -2.72 -7.33 8.85
N GLN A 48 -3.47 -6.75 9.78
CA GLN A 48 -3.54 -5.29 9.94
C GLN A 48 -2.20 -4.77 10.45
N LEU A 49 -1.74 -3.66 9.86
CA LEU A 49 -0.53 -2.97 10.24
C LEU A 49 -0.90 -1.64 10.91
N ASN A 50 -0.02 -1.13 11.75
CA ASN A 50 -0.18 0.21 12.31
C ASN A 50 0.23 1.26 11.27
N SER A 51 -0.72 2.08 10.81
CA SER A 51 -0.48 3.12 9.81
C SER A 51 0.60 4.11 10.21
N ALA A 52 0.70 4.47 11.49
CA ALA A 52 1.72 5.42 11.96
C ALA A 52 3.13 4.82 11.89
N ASP A 53 3.27 3.54 12.27
CA ASP A 53 4.55 2.83 12.17
C ASP A 53 4.96 2.66 10.70
N VAL A 54 4.00 2.42 9.80
CA VAL A 54 4.27 2.31 8.36
C VAL A 54 4.68 3.67 7.77
N ASP A 55 3.96 4.75 8.08
CA ASP A 55 4.32 6.10 7.62
C ASP A 55 5.75 6.48 8.04
N GLU A 56 6.11 6.21 9.31
CA GLU A 56 7.45 6.47 9.82
C GLU A 56 8.52 5.71 9.02
N ARG A 57 8.28 4.43 8.73
CA ARG A 57 9.22 3.59 7.97
C ARG A 57 9.35 3.99 6.51
N LEU A 58 8.30 4.57 5.92
CA LEU A 58 8.28 5.03 4.52
C LEU A 58 8.93 6.41 4.34
N LYS A 59 9.33 7.10 5.40
CA LYS A 59 10.10 8.35 5.30
C LYS A 59 11.41 8.11 4.54
N ALA A 60 11.74 9.03 3.63
CA ALA A 60 12.95 8.95 2.80
C ALA A 60 14.26 8.89 3.62
N GLU A 61 14.25 9.44 4.84
CA GLU A 61 15.38 9.40 5.77
C GLU A 61 15.62 7.99 6.35
N ASN A 62 14.57 7.16 6.40
CA ASN A 62 14.58 5.84 7.04
C ASN A 62 14.75 4.68 6.05
N HIS A 63 14.46 4.89 4.76
CA HIS A 63 14.60 3.85 3.75
C HIS A 63 14.80 4.42 2.32
N PRO A 64 15.62 3.80 1.45
CA PRO A 64 15.65 4.15 0.03
C PRO A 64 14.28 3.94 -0.64
N ARG A 65 14.02 4.65 -1.73
CA ARG A 65 12.76 4.49 -2.49
C ARG A 65 12.56 3.03 -2.88
N LEU A 66 11.40 2.47 -2.52
CA LEU A 66 10.95 1.16 -2.96
C LEU A 66 9.97 1.35 -4.12
N ASP A 67 10.18 0.66 -5.23
CA ASP A 67 9.27 0.64 -6.37
C ASP A 67 8.62 -0.74 -6.49
N GLY A 68 7.50 -0.82 -7.24
CA GLY A 68 6.86 -2.10 -7.54
C GLY A 68 6.04 -2.69 -6.40
N ILE A 69 5.66 -1.88 -5.42
CA ILE A 69 4.79 -2.30 -4.32
C ILE A 69 3.40 -2.51 -4.91
N LYS A 70 2.90 -3.75 -4.82
CA LYS A 70 1.59 -4.14 -5.31
C LYS A 70 0.59 -4.02 -4.18
N ILE A 71 -0.50 -3.32 -4.43
CA ILE A 71 -1.57 -3.13 -3.45
C ILE A 71 -2.94 -3.38 -4.06
N THR A 72 -3.88 -3.71 -3.19
CA THR A 72 -5.32 -3.66 -3.44
C THR A 72 -5.93 -2.60 -2.54
N CYS A 73 -6.62 -1.61 -3.11
CA CYS A 73 -7.43 -0.65 -2.36
C CYS A 73 -8.89 -1.09 -2.39
N LEU A 74 -9.53 -1.17 -1.22
CA LEU A 74 -10.95 -1.51 -1.09
C LEU A 74 -11.54 -0.86 0.16
N ASP A 75 -12.68 -0.18 0.03
CA ASP A 75 -13.47 0.40 1.13
C ASP A 75 -12.69 1.34 2.08
N GLY A 76 -11.61 1.96 1.59
CA GLY A 76 -10.73 2.82 2.38
C GLY A 76 -9.52 2.09 2.98
N GLU A 77 -9.40 0.79 2.80
CA GLU A 77 -8.25 0.01 3.25
C GLU A 77 -7.23 -0.18 2.12
N ILE A 78 -5.95 -0.10 2.49
CA ILE A 78 -4.81 -0.47 1.65
C ILE A 78 -4.39 -1.88 2.04
N ILE A 79 -4.39 -2.81 1.10
CA ILE A 79 -3.89 -4.17 1.32
C ILE A 79 -2.63 -4.35 0.49
N ILE A 80 -1.47 -4.42 1.13
CA ILE A 80 -0.21 -4.78 0.48
C ILE A 80 -0.30 -6.24 0.05
N ASP A 81 -0.23 -6.48 -1.25
CA ASP A 81 -0.15 -7.80 -1.82
C ASP A 81 1.32 -8.24 -1.76
N GLU A 82 1.69 -8.94 -0.69
CA GLU A 82 3.06 -9.45 -0.54
C GLU A 82 3.38 -10.38 -1.72
N PRO A 83 4.45 -10.14 -2.50
CA PRO A 83 5.02 -11.18 -3.32
C PRO A 83 5.60 -12.17 -2.33
N SER A 84 4.86 -13.25 -2.06
CA SER A 84 5.38 -14.41 -1.36
C SER A 84 6.71 -14.72 -2.04
N HIS A 85 7.83 -14.48 -1.35
CA HIS A 85 9.14 -14.88 -1.86
C HIS A 85 9.18 -16.41 -1.80
N GLY A 86 8.51 -17.04 -2.76
CA GLY A 86 8.68 -18.43 -3.12
C GLY A 86 9.76 -18.49 -4.19
N HIS A 87 11.00 -18.40 -3.76
CA HIS A 87 12.15 -18.92 -4.49
C HIS A 87 12.96 -19.80 -3.54
#